data_AF-A0A521ZQF7-F1
#
_entry.id   AF-A0A521ZQF7-F1
#
_cell.length_a   1.000
_cell.length_b   1.000
_cell.length_c   1.000
_cell.angle_alpha   90.00
_cell.angle_beta   90.00
_cell.angle_gamma   90.00
#
_symmetry.space_group_name_H-M   'P 1'
#
loop_
_entity.id
_entity.type
_entity.pdbx_description
1 polymer ?
#
loop_
_entity_poly.entity_id
_entity_poly.type
_entity_poly.pdbx_seq_one_letter_code
_entity_poly.pdbx_strand_id
1 'polypeptide(L)' 'MVIFRKSVRWLLLGVSGLLVLSGFGITHYQVVSQLTLGLLNKAQAFQLHNFLAVPFVVLLVLHVVLASKFFGLNNSK' A
#
# COMPACT_ATOMS: atom_id res chain seq x y z
N MET A 1 -16.87 16.93 3.97
CA MET A 1 -16.12 15.82 3.30
C MET A 1 -15.01 15.25 4.19
N VAL A 2 -15.37 14.60 5.30
CA VAL A 2 -14.39 14.02 6.25
C VAL A 2 -14.21 12.52 6.00
N ILE A 3 -15.29 11.85 5.56
CA ILE A 3 -15.32 10.41 5.23
C ILE A 3 -14.40 10.08 4.06
N PHE A 4 -14.46 10.81 2.95
CA PHE A 4 -13.59 10.57 1.78
C PHE A 4 -12.09 10.59 2.13
N ARG A 5 -11.67 11.51 3.01
CA ARG A 5 -10.28 11.62 3.48
C ARG A 5 -9.90 10.50 4.45
N LYS A 6 -10.86 10.00 5.24
CA LYS A 6 -10.64 8.86 6.13
C LYS A 6 -10.46 7.61 5.28
N SER A 7 -11.31 7.40 4.27
CA SER A 7 -11.23 6.27 3.34
C SER A 7 -9.89 6.21 2.61
N VAL A 8 -9.39 7.32 2.03
CA VAL A 8 -8.09 7.34 1.33
C VAL A 8 -6.93 6.95 2.26
N ARG A 9 -6.94 7.41 3.52
CA ARG A 9 -5.91 7.03 4.50
C ARG A 9 -5.96 5.55 4.88
N TRP A 10 -7.15 5.02 5.12
CA TRP A 10 -7.33 3.60 5.44
C TRP A 10 -6.99 2.69 4.25
N LEU A 11 -7.37 3.08 3.03
CA LEU A 11 -6.96 2.40 1.80
C LEU A 11 -5.45 2.39 1.64
N LEU A 12 -4.79 3.53 1.84
CA LEU A 12 -3.35 3.63 1.73
C LEU A 12 -2.63 2.79 2.79
N LEU A 13 -3.14 2.76 4.02
CA LEU A 13 -2.64 1.87 5.08
C LEU A 13 -2.80 0.39 4.70
N GLY A 14 -3.98 -0.01 4.21
CA GLY A 14 -4.23 -1.38 3.79
C GLY A 14 -3.31 -1.82 2.65
N VAL A 15 -3.20 -0.99 1.60
CA VAL A 15 -2.32 -1.28 0.46
C VAL A 15 -0.85 -1.30 0.88
N SER A 16 -0.42 -0.39 1.78
CA SER A 16 0.93 -0.40 2.34
C SER A 16 1.23 -1.72 3.07
N GLY A 17 0.30 -2.17 3.92
CA GLY A 17 0.44 -3.43 4.64
C GLY A 17 0.59 -4.62 3.70
N LEU A 18 -0.25 -4.70 2.66
CA LEU A 18 -0.15 -5.75 1.64
C LEU A 18 1.15 -5.67 0.82
N LEU A 19 1.66 -4.45 0.55
CA LEU A 19 2.94 -4.25 -0.12
C LEU A 19 4.12 -4.78 0.71
N VAL A 20 4.08 -4.52 2.02
CA VAL A 20 5.09 -5.01 2.97
C VAL A 20 5.00 -6.53 3.12
N LEU A 21 3.81 -7.09 3.26
CA LEU A 21 3.62 -8.54 3.35
C LEU A 21 4.06 -9.27 2.07
N SER A 22 3.77 -8.70 0.90
CA SER A 22 4.25 -9.26 -0.38
C SER A 22 5.78 -9.12 -0.53
N GLY A 23 6.36 -7.99 -0.12
CA GLY A 23 7.82 -7.81 -0.04
C GLY A 23 8.49 -8.81 0.92
N PHE A 24 7.85 -9.09 2.05
CA PHE A 24 8.27 -10.12 3.00
C PHE A 24 8.17 -11.52 2.39
N GLY A 25 7.10 -11.79 1.63
CA GLY A 25 6.94 -13.02 0.85
C GLY A 25 7.99 -13.20 -0.27
N ILE A 26 8.57 -12.12 -0.80
CA ILE A 26 9.68 -12.19 -1.77
C ILE A 26 11.01 -12.47 -1.06
N THR A 27 11.30 -11.75 0.02
CA THR A 27 12.59 -11.83 0.74
C THR A 27 12.72 -13.09 1.57
N HIS A 28 11.65 -13.50 2.26
CA HIS A 28 11.58 -14.68 3.12
C HIS A 28 10.55 -15.69 2.60
N TYR A 29 10.60 -15.98 1.31
CA TYR A 29 9.64 -16.87 0.65
C TYR A 29 9.60 -18.28 1.26
N GLN A 30 10.68 -18.76 1.87
CA GLN A 30 10.73 -20.09 2.49
C GLN A 30 9.84 -20.16 3.73
N VAL A 31 9.92 -19.15 4.60
CA VAL A 31 9.10 -19.03 5.82
C VAL A 31 7.64 -18.77 5.44
N VAL A 32 7.41 -17.85 4.52
CA VAL A 32 6.05 -17.46 4.09
C VAL A 32 5.37 -18.59 3.31
N SER A 33 6.10 -19.29 2.44
CA SER A 33 5.57 -20.46 1.73
C SER A 33 5.25 -21.59 2.70
N GLN A 34 6.03 -21.79 3.76
CA GLN A 34 5.70 -22.79 4.78
C GLN A 34 4.48 -22.39 5.61
N LEU A 35 4.39 -21.12 6.03
CA LEU A 35 3.24 -20.59 6.77
C LEU A 35 1.93 -20.66 5.96
N THR A 36 2.04 -20.44 4.65
CA THR A 36 0.91 -20.49 3.72
C THR A 36 0.67 -21.89 3.16
N LEU A 37 1.37 -22.93 3.66
CA LEU A 37 1.28 -24.31 3.19
C LEU A 37 1.51 -24.45 1.66
N GLY A 38 2.31 -23.56 1.08
CA GLY A 38 2.61 -23.49 -0.35
C GLY A 38 1.66 -22.64 -1.17
N LEU A 39 0.63 -22.01 -0.57
CA LEU A 39 -0.30 -21.13 -1.29
C LEU A 39 0.36 -19.85 -1.81
N LEU A 40 1.42 -19.36 -1.15
CA LEU A 40 2.14 -18.17 -1.54
C LEU A 40 3.62 -18.48 -1.76
N ASN A 41 3.97 -18.80 -3.00
CA ASN A 41 5.35 -18.99 -3.42
C ASN A 41 6.01 -17.66 -3.82
N LYS A 42 7.34 -17.68 -4.02
CA LYS A 42 8.13 -16.49 -4.38
C LYS A 42 7.60 -15.78 -5.64
N ALA A 43 7.21 -16.53 -6.66
CA ALA A 43 6.73 -15.97 -7.93
C ALA A 43 5.37 -15.28 -7.76
N GLN A 44 4.45 -15.88 -6.98
CA GLN A 44 3.16 -15.28 -6.65
C GLN A 44 3.32 -14.03 -5.78
N ALA A 45 4.19 -14.08 -4.76
CA ALA A 45 4.51 -12.92 -3.94
C ALA A 45 5.11 -11.77 -4.78
N PHE A 46 5.95 -12.09 -5.77
CA PHE A 46 6.53 -11.12 -6.68
C PHE A 46 5.50 -10.51 -7.63
N GLN A 47 4.64 -11.32 -8.25
CA GLN A 47 3.53 -10.83 -9.08
C GLN A 47 2.57 -9.94 -8.28
N LEU A 48 2.23 -10.36 -7.05
CA LEU A 48 1.36 -9.60 -6.16
C LEU A 48 2.01 -8.27 -5.77
N HIS A 49 3.28 -8.27 -5.38
CA HIS A 49 4.00 -7.05 -5.03
C HIS A 49 4.06 -6.06 -6.19
N ASN A 50 4.37 -6.55 -7.39
CA ASN A 50 4.48 -5.70 -8.58
C ASN A 50 3.10 -5.14 -9.00
N PHE A 51 2.04 -5.95 -8.88
CA PHE A 51 0.67 -5.51 -9.12
C PHE A 51 0.20 -4.47 -8.11
N LEU A 52 0.59 -4.59 -6.83
CA LEU A 52 0.22 -3.62 -5.79
C LEU A 52 1.09 -2.36 -5.80
N ALA A 53 2.31 -2.41 -6.36
CA ALA A 53 3.21 -1.27 -6.42
C ALA A 53 2.60 -0.09 -7.21
N VAL A 54 2.00 -0.37 -8.36
CA VAL A 54 1.34 0.64 -9.19
C VAL A 54 0.19 1.36 -8.45
N PRO A 55 -0.84 0.67 -7.92
CA PRO A 55 -1.91 1.31 -7.17
C PRO A 55 -1.42 1.96 -5.87
N PHE A 56 -0.37 1.43 -5.22
CA PHE A 56 0.24 2.08 -4.07
C PHE A 56 0.82 3.45 -4.43
N VAL A 57 1.62 3.55 -5.50
CA VAL A 57 2.19 4.83 -5.96
C VAL A 57 1.09 5.82 -6.32
N VAL A 58 0.04 5.38 -7.03
CA VAL A 58 -1.10 6.24 -7.38
C VAL A 58 -1.81 6.76 -6.13
N LEU A 59 -2.12 5.88 -5.18
CA LEU A 59 -2.74 6.25 -3.91
C LEU A 59 -1.86 7.20 -3.08
N LEU A 60 -0.53 6.97 -3.08
CA LEU A 60 0.45 7.81 -2.40
C LEU A 60 0.48 9.22 -2.98
N VAL A 61 0.57 9.35 -4.29
CA VAL A 61 0.52 10.65 -4.98
C VAL A 61 -0.80 11.36 -4.67
N LEU A 62 -1.93 10.65 -4.76
CA LEU A 62 -3.24 11.22 -4.44
C LEU A 62 -3.33 11.68 -2.97
N HIS A 63 -2.79 10.90 -2.05
CA HIS A 63 -2.74 11.24 -0.63
C HIS A 63 -1.89 12.49 -0.38
N VAL A 64 -0.70 12.57 -0.97
CA VAL A 64 0.19 13.74 -0.86
C VAL A 64 -0.48 14.97 -1.45
N VAL A 65 -1.06 14.90 -2.65
CA VAL A 65 -1.76 16.05 -3.27
C VAL A 65 -2.93 16.52 -2.40
N LEU A 66 -3.76 15.61 -1.88
CA LEU A 66 -4.87 15.96 -0.98
C LEU A 66 -4.38 16.55 0.36
N ALA A 67 -3.26 16.05 0.89
CA ALA A 67 -2.65 16.55 2.12
C ALA A 67 -2.01 17.93 1.91
N SER A 68 -1.22 18.11 0.86
CA SER A 68 -0.55 19.38 0.51
C SER A 68 -1.56 20.47 0.15
N LYS A 69 -2.62 20.15 -0.60
CA LYS A 69 -3.70 21.11 -0.93
C LYS A 69 -4.47 21.56 0.31
N PHE A 70 -4.53 20.73 1.35
CA PHE A 70 -5.06 21.11 2.66
C PHE A 70 -4.09 22.02 3.43
N PHE A 71 -2.78 21.71 3.40
CA PHE A 71 -1.77 22.53 4.06
C PHE A 71 -1.63 23.93 3.42
N GLY A 72 -1.77 24.03 2.10
CA GLY A 72 -1.70 25.30 1.37
C GLY A 72 -2.90 26.25 1.56
N LEU A 73 -4.07 25.76 1.98
CA LEU A 73 -5.25 26.60 2.23
C LEU A 73 -5.32 27.16 3.66
N ASN A 74 -4.45 26.73 4.57
CA ASN A 74 -4.43 27.18 5.96
C ASN A 74 -3.43 28.32 6.24
N ASN A 75 -2.84 28.91 5.19
CA ASN A 75 -1.86 30.01 5.31
C ASN A 75 -2.36 31.32 4.68
N SER A 76 -3.66 31.42 4.37
CA SER A 76 -4.31 32.67 3.95
C SER A 76 -5.30 33.12 5.02
N LYS A 77 -4.79 33.43 6.21
CA LYS A 77 -5.45 34.31 7.17
C LYS A 77 -4.59 35.55 7.34
#